data_AF-A0A814ZWL3-F1
#
_entry.id   AF-A0A814ZWL3-F1
#
_cell.length_a   1.000
_cell.length_b   1.000
_cell.length_c   1.000
_cell.angle_alpha   90.00
_cell.angle_beta   90.00
_cell.angle_gamma   90.00
#
_symmetry.space_group_name_H-M   'P 1'
#
loop_
_entity.id
_entity.type
_entity.pdbx_description
1 polymer ?
#
loop_
_entity_poly.entity_id
_entity_poly.type
_entity_poly.pdbx_seq_one_letter_code
_entity_poly.pdbx_strand_id
1 'polypeptide(L)'
;MSSNNNTSITSAILQLQSAFRYPSLILGFILLIGGVLGNILNIIVFIKVGNYKKNACSLYMFIRTFLDLNVLLAGLTTRILSAGFQIDFTLMNRIWCKTRLGFIDINSEMISIFGFLTVRHMKAIGVTRLLSSLTRQTVSMALFQILAVLMFNGPYSAWQIYSVITANVVKDNYRRAVEQLINSFAATYDYGPFASSFYCYCLSKRFRNQLIVSLKEVVGCIHTNQVFPNP
;
A
#
# COMPACT_ATOMS: atom_id res chain seq x y z
N MET A 1 19.52 21.77 42.38
CA MET A 1 19.86 20.41 41.88
C MET A 1 18.84 19.81 40.90
N SER A 2 17.59 20.30 40.78
CA SER A 2 16.58 19.75 39.84
C SER A 2 16.79 20.12 38.35
N SER A 3 17.57 21.17 38.05
CA SER A 3 17.76 21.68 36.68
C SER A 3 18.57 20.74 35.75
N ASN A 4 19.53 19.99 36.28
CA ASN A 4 20.44 19.17 35.45
C ASN A 4 19.81 17.85 34.98
N ASN A 5 18.76 17.37 35.66
CA ASN A 5 18.05 16.15 35.26
C ASN A 5 17.10 16.39 34.08
N ASN A 6 16.54 17.60 33.96
CA ASN A 6 15.61 17.89 32.86
C ASN A 6 16.34 18.00 31.51
N THR A 7 17.54 18.58 31.49
CA THR A 7 18.34 18.72 30.26
C THR A 7 18.82 17.38 29.71
N SER A 8 19.21 16.44 30.57
CA SER A 8 19.63 15.09 30.14
C SER A 8 18.46 14.31 29.54
N ILE A 9 17.27 14.37 30.16
CA ILE A 9 16.05 13.72 29.66
C ILE A 9 15.63 14.29 28.29
N THR A 10 15.64 15.61 28.12
CA THR A 10 15.29 16.23 26.82
C THR A 10 16.25 15.80 25.71
N SER A 11 17.56 15.73 25.99
CA SER A 11 18.54 15.29 25.02
C SER A 11 18.34 13.82 24.59
N ALA A 12 17.99 12.94 25.53
CA ALA A 12 17.69 11.55 25.26
C ALA A 12 16.43 11.38 24.40
N ILE A 13 15.38 12.18 24.66
CA ILE A 13 14.15 12.18 23.86
C ILE A 13 14.43 12.60 22.42
N LEU A 14 15.24 13.64 22.19
CA LEU A 14 15.60 14.09 20.85
C LEU A 14 16.41 13.05 20.07
N GLN A 15 17.37 12.39 20.75
CA GLN A 15 18.13 11.30 20.14
C GLN A 15 17.21 10.13 19.74
N LEU A 16 16.29 9.74 20.64
CA LEU A 16 15.32 8.67 20.36
C LEU A 16 14.40 9.03 19.18
N GLN A 17 13.88 10.26 19.14
CA GLN A 17 13.04 10.72 18.03
C GLN A 17 13.79 10.72 16.70
N SER A 18 15.06 11.13 16.69
CA SER A 18 15.89 11.10 15.48
C SER A 18 16.19 9.68 15.01
N ALA A 19 16.61 8.79 15.91
CA ALA A 19 17.05 7.44 15.58
C ALA A 19 15.97 6.61 14.87
N PHE A 20 14.71 6.83 15.21
CA PHE A 20 13.60 6.06 14.66
C PHE A 20 12.76 6.78 13.59
N ARG A 21 12.97 8.10 13.39
CA ARG A 21 12.40 8.84 12.23
C ARG A 21 12.98 8.32 10.92
N TYR A 22 14.28 8.01 10.88
CA TYR A 22 14.96 7.52 9.68
C TYR A 22 14.41 6.17 9.17
N PRO A 23 14.24 5.12 10.00
CA PRO A 23 13.63 3.87 9.55
C PRO A 23 12.24 4.03 8.95
N SER A 24 11.37 4.83 9.58
CA SER A 24 10.00 5.06 9.07
C SER A 24 10.04 5.76 7.70
N LEU A 25 10.94 6.73 7.53
CA LEU A 25 11.14 7.44 6.27
C LEU A 25 11.72 6.53 5.18
N ILE A 26 12.77 5.76 5.49
CA ILE A 26 13.39 4.80 4.56
C ILE A 26 12.36 3.75 4.12
N LEU A 27 11.64 3.16 5.08
CA LEU A 27 10.57 2.21 4.80
C LEU A 27 9.49 2.83 3.92
N GLY A 28 9.06 4.05 4.24
CA GLY A 28 8.09 4.79 3.44
C GLY A 28 8.53 4.98 1.99
N PHE A 29 9.78 5.38 1.74
CA PHE A 29 10.31 5.50 0.38
C PHE A 29 10.41 4.17 -0.35
N ILE A 30 10.85 3.11 0.33
CA ILE A 30 10.91 1.75 -0.26
C ILE A 30 9.51 1.30 -0.68
N LEU A 31 8.51 1.48 0.19
CA LEU A 31 7.11 1.14 -0.10
C LEU A 31 6.53 2.00 -1.23
N LEU A 32 6.84 3.30 -1.25
CA LEU A 32 6.35 4.21 -2.28
C LEU A 32 6.92 3.86 -3.65
N ILE A 33 8.24 3.76 -3.78
CA ILE A 33 8.91 3.47 -5.06
C ILE A 33 8.54 2.06 -5.53
N GLY A 34 8.69 1.06 -4.66
CA GLY A 34 8.38 -0.33 -5.00
C GLY A 34 6.90 -0.52 -5.34
N GLY A 35 6.00 0.09 -4.57
CA GLY A 35 4.56 -0.01 -4.79
C GLY A 35 4.08 0.72 -6.03
N VAL A 36 4.58 1.92 -6.31
CA VAL A 36 4.22 2.67 -7.53
C VAL A 36 4.72 1.94 -8.78
N LEU A 37 5.99 1.50 -8.80
CA LEU A 37 6.54 0.75 -9.93
C LEU A 37 5.78 -0.56 -10.16
N GLY A 38 5.50 -1.32 -9.09
CA GLY A 38 4.73 -2.55 -9.19
C GLY A 38 3.32 -2.34 -9.74
N ASN A 39 2.59 -1.34 -9.24
CA ASN A 39 1.23 -1.06 -9.72
C ASN A 39 1.21 -0.54 -11.16
N ILE A 40 2.20 0.28 -11.58
CA ILE A 40 2.33 0.70 -12.99
C ILE A 40 2.56 -0.52 -13.90
N LEU A 41 3.45 -1.45 -13.51
CA LEU A 41 3.68 -2.67 -14.28
C LEU A 41 2.42 -3.54 -14.38
N ASN A 42 1.63 -3.65 -13.30
CA ASN A 42 0.34 -4.33 -13.36
C ASN A 42 -0.61 -3.69 -14.38
N ILE A 43 -0.73 -2.36 -14.36
CA ILE A 43 -1.60 -1.61 -15.26
C ILE A 43 -1.19 -1.86 -16.72
N ILE A 44 0.11 -1.81 -17.02
CA ILE A 44 0.64 -2.10 -18.38
C ILE A 44 0.25 -3.51 -18.82
N VAL A 45 0.45 -4.52 -17.96
CA VAL A 45 0.08 -5.91 -18.28
C VAL A 45 -1.41 -6.03 -18.53
N PHE A 46 -2.26 -5.44 -17.70
CA PHE A 46 -3.71 -5.52 -17.88
C PHE A 46 -4.19 -4.83 -19.16
N ILE A 47 -3.64 -3.66 -19.50
CA ILE A 47 -3.95 -2.94 -20.73
C ILE A 47 -3.54 -3.77 -21.95
N LYS A 48 -2.32 -4.32 -21.95
CA LYS A 48 -1.78 -5.13 -23.06
C LYS A 48 -2.53 -6.43 -23.27
N VAL A 49 -2.81 -7.14 -22.19
CA VAL A 49 -3.50 -8.44 -22.25
C VAL A 49 -4.98 -8.26 -22.62
N GLY A 50 -5.62 -7.14 -22.24
CA GLY A 50 -6.99 -6.81 -22.62
C GLY A 50 -8.08 -7.72 -22.02
N ASN A 51 -7.70 -8.74 -21.23
CA ASN A 51 -8.63 -9.71 -20.66
C ASN A 51 -9.61 -9.11 -19.64
N TYR A 52 -9.32 -7.92 -19.11
CA TYR A 52 -10.22 -7.21 -18.20
C TYR A 52 -11.59 -6.91 -18.83
N LYS A 53 -11.68 -6.83 -20.16
CA LYS A 53 -12.95 -6.63 -20.88
C LYS A 53 -13.85 -7.87 -20.89
N LYS A 54 -13.27 -9.07 -20.75
CA LYS A 54 -13.96 -10.36 -20.90
C LYS A 54 -14.11 -11.12 -19.58
N ASN A 55 -13.30 -10.78 -18.58
CA ASN A 55 -13.26 -11.51 -17.31
C ASN A 55 -13.39 -10.54 -16.13
N ALA A 56 -14.49 -10.67 -15.38
CA ALA A 56 -14.79 -9.84 -14.21
C ALA A 56 -13.69 -9.90 -13.13
N CYS A 57 -13.03 -11.04 -12.95
CA CYS A 57 -11.91 -11.17 -12.01
C CYS A 57 -10.71 -10.34 -12.47
N SER A 58 -10.40 -10.35 -13.77
CA SER A 58 -9.35 -9.49 -14.32
C SER A 58 -9.69 -8.01 -14.23
N LEU A 59 -10.97 -7.64 -14.37
CA LEU A 59 -11.45 -6.26 -14.17
C LEU A 59 -11.30 -5.81 -12.71
N TYR A 60 -11.67 -6.68 -11.76
CA TYR A 60 -11.49 -6.42 -10.34
C TYR A 60 -10.02 -6.16 -9.98
N MET A 61 -9.11 -7.02 -10.48
CA MET A 61 -7.67 -6.85 -10.22
C MET A 61 -7.14 -5.56 -10.87
N PHE A 62 -7.64 -5.19 -12.05
CA PHE A 62 -7.28 -3.93 -12.71
C PHE A 62 -7.73 -2.71 -11.90
N ILE A 63 -9.01 -2.65 -11.49
CA ILE A 63 -9.53 -1.55 -10.65
C ILE A 63 -8.74 -1.46 -9.35
N ARG A 64 -8.47 -2.61 -8.70
CA ARG A 64 -7.69 -2.64 -7.48
C ARG A 64 -6.30 -2.02 -7.64
N THR A 65 -5.60 -2.27 -8.75
CA THR A 65 -4.27 -1.68 -8.98
C THR A 65 -4.31 -0.15 -9.10
N PHE A 66 -5.39 0.42 -9.62
CA PHE A 66 -5.60 1.88 -9.59
C PHE A 66 -5.85 2.38 -8.17
N LEU A 67 -6.70 1.70 -7.40
CA LEU A 67 -7.01 2.09 -6.02
C LEU A 67 -5.74 2.02 -5.14
N ASP A 68 -4.97 0.93 -5.24
CA ASP A 68 -3.69 0.75 -4.55
C ASP A 68 -2.71 1.89 -4.91
N LEU A 69 -2.60 2.24 -6.20
CA LEU A 69 -1.75 3.35 -6.66
C LEU A 69 -2.19 4.70 -6.08
N ASN A 70 -3.50 4.97 -6.04
CA ASN A 70 -4.03 6.20 -5.45
C ASN A 70 -3.75 6.27 -3.94
N VAL A 71 -3.91 5.16 -3.22
CA VAL A 71 -3.60 5.10 -1.78
C VAL A 71 -2.11 5.33 -1.51
N LEU A 72 -1.21 4.78 -2.34
CA LEU A 72 0.23 5.03 -2.22
C LEU A 72 0.56 6.50 -2.54
N LEU A 73 0.04 7.05 -3.64
CA LEU A 73 0.38 8.41 -4.05
C LEU A 73 -0.21 9.48 -3.13
N ALA A 74 -1.46 9.34 -2.68
CA ALA A 74 -2.11 10.33 -1.82
C ALA A 74 -1.86 10.06 -0.33
N GLY A 75 -1.98 8.81 0.11
CA GLY A 75 -1.88 8.43 1.52
C GLY A 75 -0.43 8.35 2.01
N LEU A 76 0.39 7.52 1.37
CA LEU A 76 1.76 7.30 1.81
C LEU A 76 2.63 8.54 1.60
N THR A 77 2.50 9.25 0.48
CA THR A 77 3.22 10.53 0.26
C THR A 77 2.91 11.56 1.34
N THR A 78 1.63 11.80 1.65
CA THR A 78 1.26 12.75 2.72
C THR A 78 1.78 12.30 4.09
N ARG A 79 1.91 10.99 4.33
CA ARG A 79 2.54 10.45 5.54
C ARG A 79 4.04 10.70 5.57
N ILE A 80 4.76 10.48 4.47
CA ILE A 80 6.20 10.75 4.36
C ILE A 80 6.48 12.25 4.56
N LEU A 81 5.68 13.15 3.97
CA LEU A 81 5.85 14.59 4.18
C LEU A 81 5.59 15.01 5.63
N SER A 82 4.52 14.51 6.22
CA SER A 82 4.14 14.78 7.61
C SER A 82 5.17 14.24 8.61
N ALA A 83 5.45 12.94 8.60
CA ALA A 83 6.35 12.30 9.55
C ALA A 83 7.83 12.60 9.26
N GLY A 84 8.18 12.70 7.98
CA GLY A 84 9.55 12.83 7.50
C GLY A 84 10.05 14.26 7.45
N PHE A 85 9.21 15.24 7.12
CA PHE A 85 9.61 16.64 6.94
C PHE A 85 8.87 17.61 7.87
N GLN A 86 7.95 17.13 8.73
CA GLN A 86 7.07 17.97 9.56
C GLN A 86 6.23 18.95 8.72
N ILE A 87 5.94 18.58 7.47
CA ILE A 87 5.06 19.34 6.58
C ILE A 87 3.68 18.68 6.65
N ASP A 88 2.82 19.23 7.49
CA ASP A 88 1.46 18.73 7.69
C ASP A 88 0.46 19.46 6.79
N PHE A 89 0.20 18.92 5.59
CA PHE A 89 -0.84 19.44 4.70
C PHE A 89 -2.24 19.48 5.35
N THR A 90 -2.48 18.62 6.34
CA THR A 90 -3.73 18.59 7.11
C THR A 90 -3.93 19.84 7.97
N LEU A 91 -2.84 20.48 8.41
CA LEU A 91 -2.90 21.76 9.12
C LEU A 91 -3.07 22.93 8.15
N MET A 92 -2.49 22.82 6.95
CA MET A 92 -2.60 23.85 5.92
C MET A 92 -3.99 23.90 5.28
N ASN A 93 -4.70 22.77 5.19
CA ASN A 93 -6.01 22.73 4.53
C ASN A 93 -6.99 21.74 5.20
N ARG A 94 -8.12 22.30 5.68
CA ARG A 94 -9.21 21.54 6.32
C ARG A 94 -9.84 20.51 5.36
N ILE A 95 -9.88 20.78 4.05
CA ILE A 95 -10.37 19.84 3.04
C ILE A 95 -9.49 18.60 3.02
N TRP A 96 -8.17 18.78 2.92
CA TRP A 96 -7.19 17.67 2.93
C TRP A 96 -7.27 16.82 4.20
N CYS A 97 -7.53 17.45 5.36
CA CYS A 97 -7.71 16.74 6.62
C CYS A 97 -8.91 15.77 6.58
N LYS A 98 -10.06 16.22 6.05
CA LYS A 98 -11.24 15.35 5.88
C LYS A 98 -11.04 14.31 4.78
N THR A 99 -10.44 14.71 3.66
CA THR A 99 -10.25 13.84 2.49
C THR A 99 -9.28 12.71 2.80
N ARG A 100 -8.24 12.92 3.60
CA ARG A 100 -7.21 11.89 3.90
C ARG A 100 -7.80 10.60 4.49
N LEU A 101 -8.63 10.72 5.53
CA LEU A 101 -9.27 9.56 6.18
C LEU A 101 -10.33 8.96 5.27
N GLY A 102 -11.19 9.80 4.69
CA GLY A 102 -12.23 9.35 3.77
C GLY A 102 -11.66 8.60 2.56
N PHE A 103 -10.48 8.97 2.06
CA PHE A 103 -9.88 8.30 0.91
C PHE A 103 -9.54 6.83 1.23
N ILE A 104 -8.92 6.55 2.36
CA ILE A 104 -8.51 5.19 2.73
C ILE A 104 -9.76 4.32 2.94
N ASP A 105 -10.76 4.86 3.65
CA ASP A 105 -12.01 4.14 3.93
C ASP A 105 -12.78 3.83 2.63
N ILE A 106 -12.97 4.82 1.75
CA ILE A 106 -13.66 4.64 0.47
C ILE A 106 -12.96 3.59 -0.40
N ASN A 107 -11.62 3.58 -0.47
CA ASN A 107 -10.88 2.59 -1.24
C ASN A 107 -11.14 1.17 -0.71
N SER A 108 -11.18 0.98 0.61
CA SER A 108 -11.45 -0.32 1.23
C SER A 108 -12.88 -0.84 0.94
N GLU A 109 -13.87 0.05 0.97
CA GLU A 109 -15.26 -0.30 0.68
C GLU A 109 -15.44 -0.64 -0.80
N MET A 110 -14.83 0.14 -1.70
CA MET A 110 -14.88 -0.15 -3.13
C MET A 110 -14.32 -1.54 -3.42
N ILE A 111 -13.17 -1.90 -2.85
CA ILE A 111 -12.57 -3.24 -3.02
C ILE A 111 -13.54 -4.34 -2.53
N SER A 112 -14.18 -4.12 -1.39
CA SER A 112 -15.14 -5.09 -0.82
C SER A 112 -16.38 -5.27 -1.70
N ILE A 113 -16.96 -4.19 -2.19
CA ILE A 113 -18.13 -4.21 -3.08
C ILE A 113 -17.80 -4.89 -4.41
N PHE A 114 -16.71 -4.49 -5.07
CA PHE A 114 -16.31 -5.10 -6.34
C PHE A 114 -15.90 -6.57 -6.17
N GLY A 115 -15.28 -6.93 -5.04
CA GLY A 115 -14.97 -8.31 -4.69
C GLY A 115 -16.24 -9.16 -4.57
N PHE A 116 -17.23 -8.67 -3.83
CA PHE A 116 -18.54 -9.33 -3.70
C PHE A 116 -19.25 -9.49 -5.05
N LEU A 117 -19.32 -8.43 -5.86
CA LEU A 117 -19.93 -8.47 -7.19
C LEU A 117 -19.23 -9.48 -8.12
N THR A 118 -17.90 -9.56 -8.05
CA THR A 118 -17.12 -10.53 -8.84
C THR A 118 -17.48 -11.96 -8.45
N VAL A 119 -17.58 -12.26 -7.14
CA VAL A 119 -17.99 -13.58 -6.66
C VAL A 119 -19.41 -13.93 -7.11
N ARG A 120 -20.35 -12.99 -7.00
CA ARG A 120 -21.74 -13.19 -7.43
C ARG A 120 -21.84 -13.44 -8.94
N HIS A 121 -21.12 -12.65 -9.74
CA HIS A 121 -21.08 -12.82 -11.18
C HIS A 121 -20.51 -14.18 -11.58
N MET A 122 -19.42 -14.63 -10.94
CA MET A 122 -18.85 -15.95 -11.17
C MET A 122 -19.82 -17.09 -10.84
N LYS A 123 -20.60 -16.96 -9.76
CA LYS A 123 -21.64 -17.94 -9.40
C LYS A 123 -22.77 -17.97 -10.44
N ALA A 124 -23.18 -16.81 -10.96
CA ALA A 124 -24.29 -16.69 -11.91
C ALA A 124 -24.01 -17.32 -13.28
N ILE A 125 -22.77 -17.29 -13.78
CA ILE A 125 -22.41 -17.84 -15.11
C ILE A 125 -22.29 -19.40 -15.07
N GLY A 126 -22.34 -20.04 -13.90
CA GLY A 126 -22.39 -21.50 -13.80
C GLY A 126 -21.14 -22.24 -14.32
N VAL A 127 -20.01 -21.54 -14.47
CA VAL A 127 -18.76 -22.11 -15.00
C VAL A 127 -18.04 -22.88 -13.89
N THR A 128 -18.54 -24.04 -13.46
CA THR A 128 -17.98 -24.78 -12.31
C THR A 128 -16.67 -25.53 -12.64
N ARG A 129 -16.50 -26.06 -13.87
CA ARG A 129 -15.34 -26.89 -14.23
C ARG A 129 -14.10 -26.11 -14.66
N LEU A 130 -14.24 -25.08 -15.50
CA LEU A 130 -13.10 -24.22 -15.88
C LEU A 130 -12.70 -23.30 -14.72
N LEU A 131 -13.63 -23.00 -13.80
CA LEU A 131 -13.32 -22.35 -12.53
C LEU A 131 -12.28 -23.15 -11.77
N SER A 132 -12.38 -24.46 -11.57
CA SER A 132 -11.57 -25.15 -10.55
C SER A 132 -10.05 -24.89 -10.65
N SER A 133 -9.49 -24.77 -11.87
CA SER A 133 -8.06 -24.45 -12.05
C SER A 133 -7.76 -22.95 -11.94
N LEU A 134 -8.59 -22.08 -12.53
CA LEU A 134 -8.45 -20.62 -12.48
C LEU A 134 -8.75 -20.07 -11.09
N THR A 135 -9.79 -20.59 -10.46
CA THR A 135 -10.22 -20.32 -9.10
C THR A 135 -9.21 -20.86 -8.11
N ARG A 136 -8.55 -22.02 -8.33
CA ARG A 136 -7.41 -22.42 -7.49
C ARG A 136 -6.23 -21.43 -7.56
N GLN A 137 -5.92 -20.90 -8.74
CA GLN A 137 -4.88 -19.87 -8.87
C GLN A 137 -5.30 -18.54 -8.23
N THR A 138 -6.52 -18.08 -8.49
CA THR A 138 -7.06 -16.85 -7.90
C THR A 138 -7.25 -16.96 -6.39
N VAL A 139 -7.65 -18.12 -5.87
CA VAL A 139 -7.78 -18.40 -4.43
C VAL A 139 -6.40 -18.41 -3.79
N SER A 140 -5.41 -19.08 -4.37
CA SER A 140 -4.04 -19.05 -3.85
C SER A 140 -3.49 -17.62 -3.80
N MET A 141 -3.78 -16.82 -4.83
CA MET A 141 -3.41 -15.42 -4.85
C MET A 141 -4.15 -14.59 -3.78
N ALA A 142 -5.47 -14.78 -3.65
CA ALA A 142 -6.28 -14.08 -2.67
C ALA A 142 -5.87 -14.43 -1.23
N LEU A 143 -5.55 -15.70 -0.97
CA LEU A 143 -5.03 -16.15 0.33
C LEU A 143 -3.72 -15.45 0.68
N PHE A 144 -2.79 -15.34 -0.27
CA PHE A 144 -1.54 -14.63 -0.04
C PHE A 144 -1.78 -13.13 0.22
N GLN A 145 -2.74 -12.52 -0.49
CA GLN A 145 -3.13 -11.13 -0.22
C GLN A 145 -3.78 -10.95 1.15
N ILE A 146 -4.66 -11.87 1.59
CA ILE A 146 -5.25 -11.84 2.93
C ILE A 146 -4.15 -11.98 3.98
N LEU A 147 -3.21 -12.90 3.78
CA LEU A 147 -2.08 -13.09 4.69
C LEU A 147 -1.20 -11.83 4.76
N ALA A 148 -0.91 -11.19 3.63
CA ALA A 148 -0.18 -9.94 3.59
C ALA A 148 -0.94 -8.84 4.36
N VAL A 149 -2.25 -8.67 4.14
CA VAL A 149 -3.07 -7.70 4.88
C VAL A 149 -3.02 -7.96 6.38
N LEU A 150 -3.18 -9.21 6.82
CA LEU A 150 -3.10 -9.56 8.25
C LEU A 150 -1.72 -9.25 8.84
N MET A 151 -0.65 -9.56 8.08
CA MET A 151 0.72 -9.33 8.51
C MET A 151 1.06 -7.84 8.62
N PHE A 152 0.57 -7.01 7.70
CA PHE A 152 0.86 -5.57 7.67
C PHE A 152 -0.08 -4.74 8.56
N ASN A 153 -1.38 -5.04 8.57
CA ASN A 153 -2.38 -4.26 9.31
C ASN A 153 -2.49 -4.71 10.76
N GLY A 154 -2.06 -5.94 11.08
CA GLY A 154 -2.10 -6.50 12.44
C GLY A 154 -1.39 -5.62 13.47
N PRO A 155 -0.11 -5.24 13.25
CA PRO A 155 0.61 -4.35 14.16
C PRO A 155 -0.07 -2.99 14.37
N TYR A 156 -0.62 -2.39 13.31
CA TYR A 156 -1.32 -1.11 13.42
C TYR A 156 -2.64 -1.25 14.19
N SER A 157 -3.37 -2.34 13.96
CA SER A 157 -4.63 -2.63 14.67
C SER A 157 -4.40 -2.87 16.17
N ALA A 158 -3.36 -3.66 16.51
CA ALA A 158 -2.97 -3.88 17.89
C ALA A 158 -2.56 -2.56 18.59
N TRP A 159 -1.82 -1.71 17.86
CA TRP A 159 -1.46 -0.37 18.33
C TRP A 159 -2.68 0.52 18.58
N GLN A 160 -3.67 0.53 17.68
CA GLN A 160 -4.89 1.31 17.86
C GLN A 160 -5.69 0.86 19.09
N ILE A 161 -5.83 -0.45 19.30
CA ILE A 161 -6.47 -1.01 20.49
C ILE A 161 -5.75 -0.54 21.76
N TYR A 162 -4.41 -0.64 21.79
CA TYR A 162 -3.60 -0.13 22.90
C TYR A 162 -3.82 1.37 23.15
N SER A 163 -3.86 2.18 22.08
CA SER A 163 -4.06 3.63 22.18
C SER A 163 -5.41 3.98 22.81
N VAL A 164 -6.47 3.26 22.45
CA VAL A 164 -7.82 3.47 23.01
C VAL A 164 -7.88 3.05 24.48
N ILE A 165 -7.35 1.88 24.83
CA ILE A 165 -7.35 1.37 26.21
C ILE A 165 -6.60 2.31 27.15
N THR A 166 -5.48 2.88 26.68
CA THR A 166 -4.62 3.75 27.49
C THR A 166 -4.97 5.24 27.37
N ALA A 167 -6.10 5.59 26.75
CA ALA A 167 -6.47 6.99 26.50
C ALA A 167 -6.60 7.82 27.79
N ASN A 168 -7.10 7.22 28.88
CA ASN A 168 -7.33 7.89 30.16
C ASN A 168 -6.16 7.77 31.15
N VAL A 169 -5.07 7.11 30.75
CA VAL A 169 -3.90 6.92 31.61
C VAL A 169 -3.00 8.15 31.52
N VAL A 170 -2.56 8.70 32.65
CA VAL A 170 -1.57 9.78 32.68
C VAL A 170 -0.23 9.23 32.17
N LYS A 171 0.24 9.77 31.04
CA LYS A 171 1.46 9.34 30.35
C LYS A 171 2.56 10.37 30.54
N ASP A 172 3.74 9.91 30.96
CA ASP A 172 4.95 10.73 30.97
C ASP A 172 5.38 11.12 29.55
N ASN A 173 6.15 12.21 29.44
CA ASN A 173 6.66 12.75 28.17
C ASN A 173 7.49 11.71 27.40
N TYR A 174 8.31 10.93 28.11
CA TYR A 174 9.08 9.85 27.50
C TYR A 174 8.15 8.80 26.88
N ARG A 175 7.12 8.36 27.61
CA ARG A 175 6.14 7.40 27.10
C ARG A 175 5.39 7.94 25.89
N ARG A 176 4.94 9.20 25.91
CA ARG A 176 4.28 9.82 24.75
C ARG A 176 5.18 9.84 23.50
N ALA A 177 6.47 10.11 23.66
CA ALA A 177 7.41 10.09 22.54
C ALA A 177 7.55 8.68 21.94
N VAL A 178 7.67 7.65 22.79
CA VAL A 178 7.70 6.24 22.34
C VAL A 178 6.39 5.85 21.64
N GLU A 179 5.25 6.25 22.19
CA GLU A 179 3.94 5.96 21.62
C GLU A 179 3.74 6.63 20.24
N GLN A 180 4.09 7.92 20.12
CA GLN A 180 4.08 8.62 18.83
C GLN A 180 4.97 7.94 17.80
N LEU A 181 6.09 7.38 18.25
CA LEU A 181 7.01 6.71 17.38
C LEU A 181 6.46 5.37 16.85
N ILE A 182 5.96 4.52 17.74
CA ILE A 182 5.32 3.25 17.36
C ILE A 182 4.18 3.52 16.38
N ASN A 183 3.38 4.55 16.64
CA ASN A 183 2.32 4.98 15.72
C ASN A 183 2.86 5.41 14.34
N SER A 184 3.99 6.13 14.30
CA SER A 184 4.61 6.55 13.03
C SER A 184 5.03 5.35 12.18
N PHE A 185 5.71 4.40 12.82
CA PHE A 185 6.18 3.19 12.15
C PHE A 185 5.01 2.29 11.73
N ALA A 186 4.11 1.95 12.66
CA ALA A 186 2.98 1.06 12.40
C ALA A 186 2.06 1.61 11.31
N ALA A 187 1.77 2.92 11.32
CA ALA A 187 0.94 3.54 10.28
C ALA A 187 1.63 3.58 8.90
N THR A 188 2.96 3.66 8.84
CA THR A 188 3.69 3.58 7.56
C THR A 188 3.72 2.14 7.06
N TYR A 189 3.88 1.19 7.97
CA TYR A 189 3.85 -0.25 7.70
C TYR A 189 2.49 -0.73 7.19
N ASP A 190 1.39 -0.11 7.63
CA ASP A 190 0.01 -0.37 7.17
C ASP A 190 -0.18 -0.13 5.65
N TYR A 191 0.73 0.62 4.99
CA TYR A 191 0.72 0.77 3.53
C TYR A 191 1.32 -0.42 2.77
N GLY A 192 1.93 -1.37 3.48
CA GLY A 192 2.56 -2.56 2.91
C GLY A 192 1.68 -3.38 1.97
N PRO A 193 0.39 -3.63 2.24
CA PRO A 193 -0.47 -4.41 1.36
C PRO A 193 -0.62 -3.80 -0.03
N PHE A 194 -0.75 -2.48 -0.12
CA PHE A 194 -0.90 -1.75 -1.38
C PHE A 194 0.38 -1.78 -2.23
N ALA A 195 1.55 -1.80 -1.58
CA ALA A 195 2.83 -1.99 -2.27
C ALA A 195 3.08 -3.46 -2.64
N SER A 196 2.59 -4.41 -1.82
CA SER A 196 2.82 -5.84 -2.02
C SER A 196 1.97 -6.45 -3.14
N SER A 197 0.88 -5.79 -3.55
CA SER A 197 -0.11 -6.37 -4.46
C SER A 197 0.49 -6.86 -5.78
N PHE A 198 1.43 -6.10 -6.37
CA PHE A 198 2.23 -6.51 -7.53
C PHE A 198 2.97 -7.84 -7.34
N TYR A 199 3.67 -8.00 -6.22
CA TYR A 199 4.45 -9.19 -5.94
C TYR A 199 3.55 -10.42 -5.81
N CYS A 200 2.36 -10.24 -5.25
CA CYS A 200 1.33 -11.28 -5.20
C CYS A 200 0.89 -11.72 -6.61
N TYR A 201 0.70 -10.79 -7.55
CA TYR A 201 0.38 -11.12 -8.96
C TYR A 201 1.52 -11.89 -9.63
N CYS A 202 2.77 -11.50 -9.34
CA CYS A 202 3.96 -12.17 -9.86
C CYS A 202 4.14 -13.60 -9.36
N LEU A 203 3.46 -14.05 -8.31
CA LEU A 203 3.48 -15.47 -7.93
C LEU A 203 2.81 -16.36 -8.99
N SER A 204 1.80 -15.83 -9.71
CA SER A 204 1.14 -16.57 -10.78
C SER A 204 2.07 -16.77 -11.98
N LYS A 205 2.30 -18.04 -12.37
CA LYS A 205 3.11 -18.39 -13.55
C LYS A 205 2.54 -17.76 -14.84
N ARG A 206 1.22 -17.70 -14.96
CA ARG A 206 0.54 -17.09 -16.10
C ARG A 206 0.84 -15.59 -16.20
N PHE A 207 0.71 -14.88 -15.08
CA PHE A 207 0.97 -13.44 -15.03
C PHE A 207 2.44 -13.14 -15.32
N ARG A 208 3.37 -13.90 -14.74
CA ARG A 208 4.81 -13.78 -15.03
C ARG A 208 5.13 -13.92 -16.51
N ASN A 209 4.57 -14.93 -17.17
CA ASN A 209 4.81 -15.12 -18.60
C ASN A 209 4.28 -13.94 -19.42
N GLN A 210 3.10 -13.42 -19.08
CA GLN A 210 2.54 -12.24 -19.75
C GLN A 210 3.33 -10.96 -19.48
N LEU A 211 3.83 -10.78 -18.25
CA LEU A 211 4.71 -9.69 -17.88
C LEU A 211 6.04 -9.75 -18.65
N ILE A 212 6.67 -10.92 -18.76
CA ILE A 212 7.93 -11.09 -19.51
C ILE A 212 7.73 -10.75 -21.00
N VAL A 213 6.63 -11.21 -21.61
CA VAL A 213 6.30 -10.87 -23.00
C VAL A 213 6.09 -9.36 -23.15
N SER A 214 5.32 -8.76 -22.25
CA SER A 214 5.05 -7.31 -22.29
C SER A 214 6.33 -6.48 -22.10
N LEU A 215 7.22 -6.90 -21.21
CA LEU A 215 8.51 -6.23 -21.00
C LEU A 215 9.43 -6.38 -22.21
N LYS A 216 9.48 -7.55 -22.85
CA LYS A 216 10.25 -7.75 -24.08
C LYS A 216 9.77 -6.84 -25.20
N GLU A 217 8.46 -6.67 -25.36
CA GLU A 217 7.90 -5.72 -26.33
C GLU A 217 8.27 -4.28 -26.02
N VAL A 218 8.14 -3.84 -24.76
CA VAL A 218 8.48 -2.47 -24.35
C VAL A 218 9.98 -2.19 -24.56
N VAL A 219 10.85 -3.10 -24.13
CA VAL A 219 12.31 -2.98 -24.34
C VAL A 219 12.64 -3.00 -25.83
N GLY A 220 11.98 -3.85 -26.62
CA GLY A 220 12.12 -3.88 -28.08
C GLY A 220 11.78 -2.54 -28.72
N CYS A 221 10.65 -1.93 -28.35
CA CYS A 221 10.24 -0.61 -28.85
C CYS A 221 11.21 0.51 -28.45
N ILE A 222 11.79 0.47 -27.24
CA ILE A 222 12.79 1.44 -26.80
C ILE A 222 14.06 1.30 -27.65
N HIS A 223 14.44 0.08 -28.00
CA HIS A 223 15.64 -0.15 -28.80
C HIS A 223 15.46 0.23 -30.27
N THR A 224 14.28 -0.02 -30.86
CA THR A 224 14.00 0.34 -32.27
C THR A 224 13.72 1.82 -32.48
N ASN A 225 13.16 2.54 -31.50
CA ASN A 225 12.95 3.99 -31.57
C ASN A 225 14.23 4.83 -31.49
N GLN A 226 15.41 4.22 -31.29
CA GLN A 226 16.69 4.91 -31.48
C GLN A 226 17.17 4.93 -32.94
N VAL A 227 16.43 4.30 -33.87
CA VAL A 227 16.69 4.35 -35.30
C VAL A 227 15.59 5.17 -35.99
N PHE A 228 15.52 6.46 -35.66
CA PHE A 228 14.89 7.40 -36.60
C PHE A 228 15.93 7.70 -37.68
N PRO A 229 15.65 7.43 -38.97
CA PRO A 229 16.53 7.88 -40.04
C PRO A 229 16.58 9.41 -39.99
N ASN A 230 17.80 9.96 -39.88
CA ASN A 230 18.02 11.38 -40.11
C ASN A 230 17.47 11.74 -41.49
N PRO A 231 16.70 12.84 -41.62
CA PRO A 231 16.20 13.31 -42.90
C PRO A 231 17.31 13.68 -43.88
#